data_AF-A0A834D544-F1
#
_entry.id   AF-A0A834D544-F1
#
_cell.length_a   1.000
_cell.length_b   1.000
_cell.length_c   1.000
_cell.angle_alpha   90.00
_cell.angle_beta   90.00
_cell.angle_gamma   90.00
#
_symmetry.space_group_name_H-M   'P 1'
#
loop_
_entity.id
_entity.type
_entity.pdbx_description
1 polymer ?
#
loop_
_entity_poly.entity_id
_entity_poly.type
_entity_poly.pdbx_seq_one_letter_code
_entity_poly.pdbx_strand_id
1 'polypeptide(L)'
;MEEKTATAITNPKSTQELAMDGQKLLEETIESAFHILSSMNDELCNPALWSTISSASSSSLSSTSSTANITSIPNGPSQSSNGIANGDAASSDTHHIESGGGSGGALEEARFRYKSSVNSLRAVLAAIPNSEKAKSFELGSTPSGPLSPAGQDEIEKLEERASGLRKELASKNRYLKVLIDQLRDLITDVSTWQSPCSI
;
A
#
# COMPACT_ATOMS: atom_id res chain seq x y z
N MET A 1 21.38 -41.73 14.79
CA MET A 1 22.31 -40.89 14.01
C MET A 1 21.93 -41.15 12.56
N GLU A 2 21.45 -40.21 11.75
CA GLU A 2 21.41 -38.76 11.81
C GLU A 2 20.14 -38.26 11.10
N GLU A 3 19.57 -37.20 11.64
CA GLU A 3 18.47 -36.44 11.07
C GLU A 3 19.06 -35.42 10.08
N LYS A 4 18.77 -35.59 8.78
CA LYS A 4 19.23 -34.66 7.75
C LYS A 4 18.19 -33.55 7.59
N THR A 5 18.35 -32.50 8.39
CA THR A 5 17.58 -31.27 8.32
C THR A 5 17.75 -30.63 6.94
N ALA A 6 16.64 -30.54 6.21
CA ALA A 6 16.54 -29.76 4.99
C ALA A 6 16.63 -28.27 5.34
N THR A 7 17.83 -27.70 5.29
CA THR A 7 18.02 -26.26 5.31
C THR A 7 17.69 -25.75 3.91
N ALA A 8 16.46 -25.24 3.75
CA ALA A 8 16.08 -24.49 2.56
C ALA A 8 16.97 -23.25 2.48
N ILE A 9 17.93 -23.27 1.56
CA ILE A 9 18.79 -22.14 1.25
C ILE A 9 17.91 -21.10 0.57
N THR A 10 17.36 -20.16 1.34
CA THR A 10 16.70 -18.98 0.80
C THR A 10 17.79 -18.10 0.20
N ASN A 11 17.84 -18.02 -1.12
CA ASN A 11 18.73 -17.14 -1.86
C ASN A 11 18.62 -15.71 -1.29
N PRO A 12 19.73 -14.98 -1.07
CA PRO A 12 19.65 -13.61 -0.57
C PRO A 12 18.85 -12.77 -1.57
N LYS A 13 17.66 -12.37 -1.16
CA LYS A 13 16.73 -11.59 -1.96
C LYS A 13 17.43 -10.30 -2.39
N SER A 14 17.42 -9.99 -3.68
CA SER A 14 18.18 -8.86 -4.24
C SER A 14 17.65 -7.54 -3.67
N THR A 15 18.50 -6.53 -3.49
CA THR A 15 18.08 -5.19 -3.01
C THR A 15 16.92 -4.62 -3.83
N GLN A 16 16.92 -4.85 -5.15
CA GLN A 16 15.82 -4.45 -6.03
C GLN A 16 14.50 -5.17 -5.70
N GLU A 17 14.58 -6.45 -5.35
CA GLU A 17 13.44 -7.28 -5.00
C GLU A 17 12.90 -6.92 -3.60
N LEU A 18 13.77 -6.58 -2.65
CA LEU A 18 13.35 -5.99 -1.37
C LEU A 18 12.65 -4.64 -1.58
N ALA A 19 13.15 -3.81 -2.51
CA ALA A 19 12.52 -2.52 -2.81
C ALA A 19 11.12 -2.68 -3.40
N MET A 20 10.94 -3.63 -4.33
CA MET A 20 9.62 -3.96 -4.89
C MET A 20 8.67 -4.53 -3.83
N ASP A 21 9.13 -5.45 -2.99
CA ASP A 21 8.33 -5.99 -1.88
C ASP A 21 7.96 -4.89 -0.87
N GLY A 22 8.89 -3.97 -0.59
CA GLY A 22 8.66 -2.82 0.27
C GLY A 22 7.58 -1.88 -0.29
N GLN A 23 7.58 -1.64 -1.61
CA GLN A 23 6.52 -0.86 -2.26
C GLN A 23 5.16 -1.54 -2.11
N LYS A 24 5.07 -2.85 -2.38
CA LYS A 24 3.82 -3.60 -2.24
C LYS A 24 3.28 -3.56 -0.81
N LEU A 25 4.16 -3.76 0.19
CA LEU A 25 3.77 -3.72 1.60
C LEU A 25 3.34 -2.31 2.06
N LEU A 26 3.89 -1.26 1.45
CA LEU A 26 3.44 0.11 1.68
C LEU A 26 2.01 0.31 1.17
N GLU A 27 1.70 -0.17 -0.03
CA GLU A 27 0.34 -0.12 -0.60
C GLU A 27 -0.65 -0.90 0.28
N GLU A 28 -0.30 -2.10 0.73
CA GLU A 28 -1.11 -2.92 1.65
C GLU A 28 -1.31 -2.25 3.03
N THR A 29 -0.28 -1.56 3.52
CA THR A 29 -0.37 -0.77 4.77
C THR A 29 -1.37 0.37 4.62
N ILE A 30 -1.31 1.09 3.50
CA ILE A 30 -2.22 2.19 3.19
C ILE A 30 -3.65 1.67 3.08
N GLU A 31 -3.87 0.60 2.33
CA GLU A 31 -5.20 -0.01 2.17
C GLU A 31 -5.78 -0.48 3.51
N SER A 32 -4.97 -1.14 4.34
CA SER A 32 -5.40 -1.57 5.68
C SER A 32 -5.75 -0.38 6.57
N ALA A 33 -5.01 0.73 6.48
CA ALA A 33 -5.31 1.96 7.22
C ALA A 33 -6.63 2.59 6.76
N PHE A 34 -6.90 2.61 5.45
CA PHE A 34 -8.20 3.02 4.92
C PHE A 34 -9.32 2.14 5.44
N HIS A 35 -9.14 0.82 5.47
CA HIS A 35 -10.13 -0.10 6.04
C HIS A 35 -10.41 0.15 7.52
N ILE A 36 -9.39 0.47 8.33
CA ILE A 36 -9.59 0.87 9.73
C ILE A 36 -10.47 2.11 9.79
N LEU A 37 -10.15 3.15 9.02
CA LEU A 37 -10.90 4.41 9.02
C LEU A 37 -12.35 4.21 8.58
N SER A 38 -12.57 3.45 7.51
CA SER A 38 -13.92 3.12 7.03
C SER A 38 -14.70 2.30 8.06
N SER A 39 -14.10 1.26 8.64
CA SER A 39 -14.77 0.44 9.66
C SER A 39 -15.08 1.23 10.92
N MET A 40 -14.20 2.13 11.35
CA MET A 40 -14.47 3.05 12.46
C MET A 40 -15.62 4.00 12.10
N ASN A 41 -15.63 4.53 10.89
CA ASN A 41 -16.71 5.39 10.42
C ASN A 41 -18.05 4.64 10.42
N ASP A 42 -18.08 3.39 9.95
CA ASP A 42 -19.30 2.58 9.93
C ASP A 42 -19.83 2.28 11.35
N GLU A 43 -18.93 1.98 12.30
CA GLU A 43 -19.28 1.80 13.72
C GLU A 43 -19.78 3.09 14.37
N LEU A 44 -19.17 4.23 14.05
CA LEU A 44 -19.54 5.54 14.59
C LEU A 44 -20.76 6.16 13.91
N CYS A 45 -21.12 5.74 12.70
CA CYS A 45 -22.27 6.25 11.98
C CYS A 45 -23.50 5.34 12.08
N ASN A 46 -23.39 4.18 12.74
CA ASN A 46 -24.48 3.24 12.90
C ASN A 46 -24.94 3.13 14.37
N PRO A 47 -26.03 3.84 14.77
CA PRO A 47 -26.55 3.81 16.14
C PRO A 47 -26.97 2.42 16.63
N ALA A 48 -27.28 1.48 15.72
CA ALA A 48 -27.64 0.11 16.10
C ALA A 48 -26.47 -0.66 16.73
N LEU A 49 -25.22 -0.31 16.37
CA LEU A 49 -24.01 -0.96 16.88
C LEU A 49 -23.60 -0.46 18.27
N TRP A 50 -24.20 0.62 18.76
CA TRP A 50 -23.88 1.18 20.07
C TRP A 50 -24.58 0.48 21.23
N SER A 51 -25.58 -0.38 20.95
CA SER A 51 -26.47 -0.95 21.99
C SER A 51 -25.89 -2.16 22.75
N THR A 52 -24.62 -2.54 22.53
CA THR A 52 -24.04 -3.77 23.10
C THR A 52 -22.87 -3.48 24.04
N ILE A 53 -23.11 -2.77 25.14
CA ILE A 53 -22.22 -2.80 26.31
C ILE A 53 -23.08 -2.91 27.58
N SER A 54 -23.49 -4.13 27.94
CA SER A 54 -23.67 -4.55 29.34
C SER A 54 -24.13 -6.01 29.40
N SER A 55 -23.18 -6.93 29.60
CA SER A 55 -23.27 -8.09 30.51
C SER A 55 -22.14 -9.07 30.21
N ALA A 56 -20.92 -8.74 30.62
CA ALA A 56 -19.80 -9.69 30.65
C ALA A 56 -18.94 -9.46 31.89
N SER A 57 -19.56 -9.47 33.07
CA SER A 57 -18.82 -9.55 34.34
C SER A 57 -19.74 -9.93 35.51
N SER A 58 -20.10 -11.21 35.64
CA SER A 58 -20.33 -11.88 36.94
C SER A 58 -20.64 -13.37 36.74
N SER A 59 -19.61 -14.17 36.49
CA SER A 59 -19.68 -15.62 36.70
C SER A 59 -19.17 -15.94 38.11
N SER A 60 -20.08 -16.05 39.08
CA SER A 60 -19.83 -16.76 40.32
C SER A 60 -21.10 -17.48 40.79
N LEU A 61 -21.03 -18.81 40.74
CA LEU A 61 -21.83 -19.82 41.43
C LEU A 61 -22.65 -19.31 42.63
N SER A 62 -23.95 -19.63 42.66
CA SER A 62 -24.52 -20.46 43.73
C SER A 62 -26.00 -20.78 43.48
N SER A 63 -26.37 -21.97 43.92
CA SER A 63 -27.57 -22.75 43.65
C SER A 63 -28.79 -22.39 44.51
N THR A 64 -29.98 -22.69 43.97
CA THR A 64 -31.21 -23.16 44.65
C THR A 64 -31.99 -22.30 45.67
N SER A 65 -33.29 -22.14 45.35
CA SER A 65 -34.49 -22.31 46.20
C SER A 65 -35.34 -21.09 46.66
N SER A 66 -36.63 -21.17 46.31
CA SER A 66 -37.89 -20.81 47.04
C SER A 66 -38.43 -19.35 47.19
N THR A 67 -39.65 -19.18 46.64
CA THR A 67 -40.91 -18.68 47.27
C THR A 67 -41.25 -17.17 47.38
N ALA A 68 -42.38 -16.83 46.73
CA ALA A 68 -43.46 -15.86 47.04
C ALA A 68 -43.30 -14.32 46.98
N ASN A 69 -44.22 -13.74 46.18
CA ASN A 69 -45.01 -12.49 46.31
C ASN A 69 -44.31 -11.12 46.47
N ILE A 70 -44.65 -10.15 45.59
CA ILE A 70 -45.60 -9.02 45.82
C ILE A 70 -45.65 -8.09 44.57
N THR A 71 -46.85 -8.03 43.99
CA THR A 71 -47.62 -6.90 43.43
C THR A 71 -46.94 -5.56 43.06
N SER A 72 -47.01 -5.16 41.78
CA SER A 72 -47.31 -3.78 41.36
C SER A 72 -47.67 -3.68 39.85
N ILE A 73 -48.96 -3.50 39.55
CA ILE A 73 -49.53 -2.91 38.31
C ILE A 73 -50.38 -1.72 38.83
N PRO A 74 -50.47 -0.53 38.19
CA PRO A 74 -51.26 -0.30 36.95
C PRO A 74 -50.62 0.77 36.01
N ASN A 75 -50.93 0.95 34.72
CA ASN A 75 -52.21 1.16 34.01
C ASN A 75 -51.95 1.11 32.48
N GLY A 76 -52.93 0.66 31.69
CA GLY A 76 -52.93 0.63 30.20
C GLY A 76 -53.23 2.01 29.54
N PRO A 77 -53.83 2.09 28.32
CA PRO A 77 -54.79 1.15 27.73
C PRO A 77 -54.55 0.74 26.27
N SER A 78 -55.06 -0.45 25.94
CA SER A 78 -55.40 -0.92 24.60
C SER A 78 -56.76 -0.35 24.17
N GLN A 79 -56.90 0.06 22.90
CA GLN A 79 -58.20 0.10 22.21
C GLN A 79 -58.07 -0.44 20.78
N SER A 80 -59.00 -1.34 20.48
CA SER A 80 -59.27 -2.08 19.26
C SER A 80 -60.05 -1.27 18.22
N SER A 81 -59.85 -1.52 16.92
CA SER A 81 -60.94 -1.46 15.93
C SER A 81 -60.58 -2.22 14.64
N ASN A 82 -61.52 -3.02 14.15
CA ASN A 82 -61.45 -3.84 12.93
C ASN A 82 -61.32 -2.99 11.66
N GLY A 83 -60.49 -3.44 10.72
CA GLY A 83 -60.47 -2.99 9.33
C GLY A 83 -59.87 -4.06 8.43
N ILE A 84 -60.70 -4.69 7.59
CA ILE A 84 -60.30 -5.65 6.56
C ILE A 84 -59.49 -4.91 5.48
N ALA A 85 -58.25 -5.33 5.24
CA ALA A 85 -57.55 -5.12 3.96
C ALA A 85 -56.43 -6.15 3.81
N ASN A 86 -56.51 -6.96 2.74
CA ASN A 86 -55.46 -7.87 2.30
C ASN A 86 -54.12 -7.14 2.10
N GLY A 87 -53.03 -7.79 2.50
CA GLY A 87 -51.67 -7.37 2.22
C GLY A 87 -50.70 -8.53 2.44
N ASP A 88 -50.47 -9.27 1.37
CA ASP A 88 -49.42 -10.26 1.20
C ASP A 88 -48.02 -9.64 1.44
N ALA A 89 -47.25 -10.23 2.37
CA ALA A 89 -45.80 -10.19 2.33
C ALA A 89 -45.25 -11.31 3.22
N ALA A 90 -44.70 -12.31 2.54
CA ALA A 90 -44.07 -13.51 3.08
C ALA A 90 -43.15 -13.25 4.28
N SER A 91 -43.46 -13.97 5.36
CA SER A 91 -42.47 -14.44 6.33
C SER A 91 -41.58 -15.47 5.63
N SER A 92 -40.36 -15.08 5.29
CA SER A 92 -39.26 -16.01 5.09
C SER A 92 -38.02 -15.46 5.78
N ASP A 93 -37.88 -15.87 7.03
CA ASP A 93 -36.65 -16.39 7.61
C ASP A 93 -35.46 -16.40 6.63
N THR A 94 -34.59 -15.42 6.76
CA THR A 94 -33.26 -15.43 6.15
C THR A 94 -32.32 -14.87 7.19
N HIS A 95 -31.83 -15.81 8.01
CA HIS A 95 -30.59 -15.78 8.77
C HIS A 95 -30.10 -14.38 9.15
N HIS A 96 -30.63 -13.90 10.27
CA HIS A 96 -29.84 -13.18 11.26
C HIS A 96 -28.53 -13.95 11.44
N ILE A 97 -27.45 -13.54 10.74
CA ILE A 97 -26.09 -13.98 11.08
C ILE A 97 -25.79 -13.27 12.39
N GLU A 98 -26.32 -13.84 13.45
CA GLU A 98 -25.80 -13.71 14.79
C GLU A 98 -24.40 -14.32 14.77
N SER A 99 -23.43 -13.55 14.30
CA SER A 99 -22.03 -13.78 14.63
C SER A 99 -21.81 -13.27 16.06
N GLY A 100 -22.55 -13.87 16.99
CA GLY A 100 -22.27 -13.81 18.40
C GLY A 100 -21.20 -14.85 18.70
N GLY A 101 -19.99 -14.39 19.02
CA GLY A 101 -19.03 -15.25 19.72
C GLY A 101 -17.57 -15.10 19.32
N GLY A 102 -16.96 -13.97 19.70
CA GLY A 102 -15.56 -13.96 20.12
C GLY A 102 -14.51 -13.72 19.03
N SER A 103 -13.78 -12.62 19.20
CA SER A 103 -12.47 -12.35 18.59
C SER A 103 -12.45 -11.96 17.10
N GLY A 104 -12.91 -10.74 16.82
CA GLY A 104 -12.35 -9.92 15.74
C GLY A 104 -13.35 -9.42 14.71
N GLY A 105 -14.00 -8.29 14.97
CA GLY A 105 -14.83 -7.61 13.97
C GLY A 105 -13.99 -7.06 12.81
N ALA A 106 -14.65 -6.51 11.77
CA ALA A 106 -13.99 -5.91 10.60
C ALA A 106 -12.91 -4.89 11.00
N LEU A 107 -13.15 -4.11 12.07
CA LEU A 107 -12.18 -3.19 12.63
C LEU A 107 -10.94 -3.88 13.21
N GLU A 108 -11.11 -4.97 13.97
CA GLU A 108 -9.99 -5.69 14.58
C GLU A 108 -9.18 -6.45 13.53
N GLU A 109 -9.84 -6.98 12.50
CA GLU A 109 -9.17 -7.58 11.34
C GLU A 109 -8.36 -6.53 10.56
N ALA A 110 -8.93 -5.34 10.31
CA ALA A 110 -8.21 -4.26 9.65
C ALA A 110 -7.00 -3.78 10.47
N ARG A 111 -7.15 -3.71 11.81
CA ARG A 111 -6.05 -3.42 12.75
C ARG A 111 -4.96 -4.49 12.72
N PHE A 112 -5.35 -5.76 12.68
CA PHE A 112 -4.42 -6.88 12.58
C PHE A 112 -3.62 -6.81 11.28
N ARG A 113 -4.29 -6.62 10.13
CA ARG A 113 -3.64 -6.48 8.82
C ARG A 113 -2.70 -5.29 8.75
N TYR A 114 -3.12 -4.13 9.24
CA TYR A 114 -2.25 -2.94 9.33
C TYR A 114 -1.00 -3.22 10.17
N LYS A 115 -1.16 -3.83 11.35
CA LYS A 115 0.00 -4.18 12.20
C LYS A 115 0.93 -5.17 11.50
N SER A 116 0.36 -6.16 10.82
CA SER A 116 1.11 -7.19 10.10
C SER A 116 1.90 -6.60 8.93
N SER A 117 1.25 -5.83 8.06
CA SER A 117 1.88 -5.18 6.90
C SER A 117 2.96 -4.19 7.32
N VAL A 118 2.72 -3.40 8.37
CA VAL A 118 3.75 -2.51 8.96
C VAL A 118 4.94 -3.31 9.50
N ASN A 119 4.71 -4.43 10.18
CA ASN A 119 5.79 -5.27 10.70
C ASN A 119 6.64 -5.85 9.56
N SER A 120 5.99 -6.34 8.52
CA SER A 120 6.66 -6.82 7.30
C SER A 120 7.43 -5.71 6.60
N LEU A 121 6.86 -4.51 6.49
CA LEU A 121 7.52 -3.35 5.89
C LEU A 121 8.78 -2.96 6.69
N ARG A 122 8.71 -2.95 8.03
CA ARG A 122 9.89 -2.73 8.88
C ARG A 122 10.95 -3.80 8.69
N ALA A 123 10.55 -5.07 8.55
CA ALA A 123 11.48 -6.16 8.31
C ALA A 123 12.22 -6.00 6.97
N VAL A 124 11.50 -5.62 5.90
CA VAL A 124 12.09 -5.32 4.60
C VAL A 124 13.05 -4.12 4.68
N LEU A 125 12.62 -3.01 5.30
CA LEU A 125 13.47 -1.83 5.47
C LEU A 125 14.74 -2.13 6.29
N ALA A 126 14.65 -2.97 7.32
CA ALA A 126 15.80 -3.42 8.09
C ALA A 126 16.72 -4.37 7.31
N ALA A 127 16.17 -5.11 6.34
CA ALA A 127 16.93 -6.03 5.51
C ALA A 127 17.64 -5.33 4.33
N ILE A 128 17.17 -4.17 3.86
CA ILE A 128 17.79 -3.41 2.76
C ILE A 128 19.28 -3.10 3.03
N PRO A 129 19.68 -2.48 4.16
CA PRO A 129 21.10 -2.21 4.45
C PRO A 129 21.94 -3.48 4.56
N ASN A 130 21.33 -4.60 4.98
CA ASN A 130 22.01 -5.88 5.10
C ASN A 130 22.15 -6.58 3.74
N SER A 131 21.23 -6.34 2.79
CA SER A 131 21.36 -6.82 1.41
C SER A 131 22.55 -6.17 0.70
N GLU A 132 22.82 -4.89 0.99
CA GLU A 132 24.02 -4.19 0.49
C GLU A 132 25.30 -4.73 1.15
N LYS A 133 25.25 -5.00 2.46
CA LYS A 133 26.37 -5.62 3.21
C LYS A 133 26.65 -7.06 2.78
N ALA A 134 25.64 -7.87 2.48
CA ALA A 134 25.82 -9.24 1.98
C ALA A 134 26.46 -9.22 0.58
N LYS A 135 26.04 -8.28 -0.28
CA LYS A 135 26.64 -8.04 -1.59
C LYS A 135 28.09 -7.53 -1.50
N SER A 136 28.48 -6.92 -0.39
CA SER A 136 29.85 -6.47 -0.11
C SER A 136 30.69 -7.43 0.74
N PHE A 137 30.07 -8.36 1.49
CA PHE A 137 30.77 -9.41 2.23
C PHE A 137 31.17 -10.58 1.33
N GLU A 138 30.38 -10.89 0.28
CA GLU A 138 30.84 -11.76 -0.82
C GLU A 138 31.97 -11.10 -1.65
N LEU A 139 32.10 -9.77 -1.54
CA LEU A 139 33.12 -8.95 -2.20
C LEU A 139 34.12 -8.36 -1.19
N GLY A 140 34.40 -9.08 -0.10
CA GLY A 140 35.17 -8.58 1.04
C GLY A 140 36.67 -8.91 0.98
N SER A 141 37.44 -8.20 0.16
CA SER A 141 38.87 -7.94 0.43
C SER A 141 39.35 -6.71 -0.33
N THR A 142 39.09 -5.51 0.20
CA THR A 142 40.06 -4.40 0.35
C THR A 142 39.42 -3.15 0.97
N PRO A 143 40.18 -2.35 1.76
CA PRO A 143 39.67 -1.15 2.43
C PRO A 143 39.78 0.06 1.50
N SER A 144 38.81 0.19 0.60
CA SER A 144 38.39 1.38 -0.15
C SER A 144 37.41 0.87 -1.19
N GLY A 145 36.12 1.17 -1.01
CA GLY A 145 35.02 0.46 -1.66
C GLY A 145 35.13 0.37 -3.19
N PRO A 146 34.83 -0.80 -3.77
CA PRO A 146 34.48 -0.93 -5.18
C PRO A 146 33.05 -1.45 -5.35
N LEU A 147 32.35 -0.88 -6.33
CA LEU A 147 31.11 -1.43 -6.86
C LEU A 147 31.36 -2.84 -7.41
N SER A 148 30.39 -3.74 -7.24
CA SER A 148 30.40 -5.09 -7.81
C SER A 148 30.81 -5.06 -9.30
N PRO A 149 31.69 -5.97 -9.78
CA PRO A 149 32.24 -5.91 -11.14
C PRO A 149 31.16 -5.87 -12.23
N ALA A 150 30.03 -6.56 -12.03
CA ALA A 150 28.90 -6.52 -12.96
C ALA A 150 28.22 -5.14 -13.06
N GLY A 151 28.15 -4.41 -11.94
CA GLY A 151 27.60 -3.05 -11.92
C GLY A 151 28.62 -2.00 -12.37
N GLN A 152 29.91 -2.24 -12.12
CA GLN A 152 31.00 -1.38 -12.56
C GLN A 152 31.13 -1.39 -14.10
N ASP A 153 31.06 -2.58 -14.72
CA ASP A 153 31.09 -2.73 -16.18
C ASP A 153 29.88 -2.08 -16.87
N GLU A 154 28.69 -2.17 -16.27
CA GLU A 154 27.48 -1.51 -16.78
C GLU A 154 27.59 0.01 -16.69
N ILE A 155 28.15 0.53 -15.60
CA ILE A 155 28.39 1.97 -15.42
C ILE A 155 29.43 2.48 -16.42
N GLU A 156 30.52 1.75 -16.63
CA GLU A 156 31.53 2.11 -17.63
C GLU A 156 30.91 2.18 -19.04
N LYS A 157 30.10 1.19 -19.40
CA LYS A 157 29.39 1.17 -20.70
C LYS A 157 28.39 2.32 -20.84
N LEU A 158 27.66 2.65 -19.77
CA LEU A 158 26.74 3.78 -19.74
C LEU A 158 27.48 5.11 -19.85
N GLU A 159 28.62 5.25 -19.18
CA GLU A 159 29.48 6.42 -19.25
C GLU A 159 30.08 6.59 -20.65
N GLU A 160 30.55 5.51 -21.28
CA GLU A 160 31.04 5.52 -22.66
C GLU A 160 29.94 5.97 -23.62
N ARG A 161 28.72 5.40 -23.50
CA ARG A 161 27.57 5.81 -24.30
C ARG A 161 27.23 7.29 -24.09
N ALA A 162 27.23 7.75 -22.84
CA ALA A 162 26.97 9.15 -22.54
C ALA A 162 28.07 10.05 -23.13
N SER A 163 29.33 9.65 -23.07
CA SER A 163 30.43 10.38 -23.72
C SER A 163 30.26 10.40 -25.25
N GLY A 164 29.83 9.30 -25.86
CA GLY A 164 29.56 9.22 -27.29
C GLY A 164 28.45 10.20 -27.70
N LEU A 165 27.33 10.18 -26.98
CA LEU A 165 26.21 11.09 -27.21
C LEU A 165 26.61 12.55 -27.04
N ARG A 166 27.42 12.89 -26.03
CA ARG A 166 27.93 14.27 -25.85
C ARG A 166 28.81 14.72 -27.03
N LYS A 167 29.68 13.84 -27.53
CA LYS A 167 30.52 14.13 -28.71
C LYS A 167 29.68 14.31 -29.97
N GLU A 168 28.69 13.44 -30.19
CA GLU A 168 27.78 13.54 -31.33
C GLU A 168 26.95 14.84 -31.28
N LEU A 169 26.43 15.18 -30.10
CA LEU A 169 25.70 16.43 -29.88
C LEU A 169 26.56 17.65 -30.21
N ALA A 170 27.81 17.68 -29.73
CA ALA A 170 28.74 18.76 -30.03
C ALA A 170 29.07 18.85 -31.54
N SER A 171 29.22 17.70 -32.21
CA SER A 171 29.45 17.62 -33.66
C SER A 171 28.26 18.16 -34.46
N LYS A 172 27.04 17.69 -34.15
CA LYS A 172 25.81 18.17 -34.79
C LYS A 172 25.57 19.65 -34.56
N ASN A 173 25.85 20.16 -33.36
CA ASN A 173 25.73 21.58 -33.04
C ASN A 173 26.71 22.42 -33.89
N ARG A 174 27.96 21.96 -34.05
CA ARG A 174 28.93 22.60 -34.95
C ARG A 174 28.43 22.67 -36.39
N TYR A 175 27.88 21.56 -36.90
CA TYR A 175 27.34 21.52 -38.26
C TYR A 175 26.17 22.49 -38.45
N LEU A 176 25.22 22.52 -37.49
CA LEU A 176 24.12 23.48 -37.51
C LEU A 176 24.62 24.91 -37.51
N LYS A 177 25.68 25.23 -36.74
CA LYS A 177 26.26 26.56 -36.72
C LYS A 177 26.80 26.98 -38.09
N VAL A 178 27.56 26.09 -38.76
CA VAL A 178 28.05 26.33 -40.12
C VAL A 178 26.89 26.58 -41.08
N LEU A 179 25.83 25.77 -41.01
CA LEU A 179 24.68 25.92 -41.90
C LEU A 179 23.92 27.24 -41.65
N ILE A 180 23.81 27.65 -40.39
CA ILE A 180 23.21 28.94 -40.01
C ILE A 180 24.06 30.10 -40.54
N ASP A 181 25.38 30.01 -40.44
CA ASP A 181 26.29 31.06 -40.93
C ASP A 181 26.23 31.15 -42.45
N GLN A 182 26.24 30.02 -43.17
CA GLN A 182 26.03 29.98 -44.62
C GLN A 182 24.69 30.58 -45.05
N LEU A 183 23.61 30.31 -44.32
CA LEU A 183 22.30 30.89 -44.61
C LEU A 183 22.30 32.41 -44.40
N ARG A 184 22.96 32.90 -43.34
CA ARG A 184 23.10 34.34 -43.07
C ARG A 184 23.90 35.04 -44.16
N ASP A 185 24.99 34.43 -44.62
CA ASP A 185 25.80 34.95 -45.73
C ASP A 185 24.96 35.03 -47.00
N LEU A 186 24.24 33.95 -47.34
CA LEU A 186 23.36 33.93 -48.52
C LEU A 186 22.26 35.01 -48.45
N ILE A 187 21.62 35.19 -47.29
CA ILE A 187 20.63 36.25 -47.10
C ILE A 187 21.27 37.62 -47.30
N THR A 188 22.49 37.82 -46.79
CA THR A 188 23.23 39.08 -46.94
C THR A 188 23.52 39.33 -48.41
N ASP A 189 24.06 38.35 -49.13
CA ASP A 189 24.33 38.43 -50.56
C ASP A 189 23.06 38.78 -51.32
N VAL A 190 21.97 38.02 -51.17
CA VAL A 190 20.67 38.29 -51.82
C VAL A 190 20.18 39.71 -51.53
N SER A 191 20.33 40.18 -50.29
CA SER A 191 19.93 41.54 -49.91
C SER A 191 20.74 42.61 -50.65
N THR A 192 22.01 42.36 -50.99
CA THR A 192 22.82 43.29 -51.81
C THR A 192 22.30 43.38 -53.25
N TRP A 193 21.79 42.28 -53.81
CA TRP A 193 21.20 42.26 -55.17
C TRP A 193 19.80 42.88 -55.22
N GLN A 194 19.08 42.92 -54.10
CA GLN A 194 17.73 43.48 -53.99
C GLN A 194 17.70 44.95 -53.57
N SER A 195 18.85 45.58 -53.33
CA SER A 195 18.89 47.03 -53.08
C SER A 195 18.43 47.77 -54.33
N PRO A 196 17.38 48.61 -54.29
CA PRO A 196 16.96 49.38 -55.44
C PRO A 196 18.13 50.26 -55.89
N CYS A 197 18.62 50.07 -57.13
CA CYS A 197 19.46 51.09 -57.76
C CYS A 197 18.63 52.37 -57.79
N SER A 198 18.95 53.34 -56.92
CA SER A 198 18.30 54.64 -56.92
C SER A 198 18.62 55.29 -58.27
N ILE A 199 17.62 55.39 -59.14
CA ILE A 199 17.68 56.09 -60.43
C ILE A 199 17.40 57.57 -60.20
#